data_AF-A0A7X9WRC7-F1
#
_entry.id   AF-A0A7X9WRC7-F1
#
_cell.length_a   1.000
_cell.length_b   1.000
_cell.length_c   1.000
_cell.angle_alpha   90.00
_cell.angle_beta   90.00
_cell.angle_gamma   90.00
#
_symmetry.space_group_name_H-M   'P 1'
#
loop_
_entity.id
_entity.type
_entity.pdbx_description
1 polymer ?
#
loop_
_entity_poly.entity_id
_entity_poly.type
_entity_poly.pdbx_seq_one_letter_code
_entity_poly.pdbx_strand_id
1 'polypeptide(L)'
;MRDYLARTAPLAALAILIGVVVIAACNAVVAAGSPSGVAGYWDEYSAARILQVATPFLAYAILGIRKRGPWLVALALTLAAWGLIYLPEAATPGGGVDIGWAFLSILLPILIFSGGLLALIPDAVRGD
;
A
#
# COMPACT_ATOMS: atom_id res chain seq x y z
N MET A 1 -3.98 -24.15 14.93
CA MET A 1 -4.90 -23.07 14.49
C MET A 1 -4.82 -21.83 15.38
N ARG A 2 -5.09 -21.93 16.70
CA ARG A 2 -5.11 -20.79 17.63
C ARG A 2 -3.80 -19.99 17.66
N ASP A 3 -2.66 -20.69 17.68
CA ASP A 3 -1.34 -20.04 17.71
C ASP A 3 -0.98 -19.35 16.40
N TYR A 4 -1.46 -19.87 15.26
CA TYR A 4 -1.28 -19.23 13.96
C TYR A 4 -2.07 -17.92 13.88
N LEU A 5 -3.33 -17.92 14.31
CA LEU A 5 -4.17 -16.72 14.34
C LEU A 5 -3.59 -15.65 15.29
N ALA A 6 -3.17 -16.04 16.49
CA ALA A 6 -2.54 -15.14 17.44
C ALA A 6 -1.25 -14.49 16.89
N ARG A 7 -0.54 -15.21 16.03
CA ARG A 7 0.70 -14.76 15.37
C ARG A 7 0.48 -13.90 14.13
N THR A 8 -0.66 -14.06 13.45
CA THR A 8 -0.99 -13.41 12.18
C THR A 8 -1.80 -12.14 12.39
N ALA A 9 -2.73 -12.13 13.36
CA ALA A 9 -3.57 -10.99 13.69
C ALA A 9 -2.81 -9.66 13.88
N PRO A 10 -1.71 -9.58 14.65
CA PRO A 10 -0.99 -8.31 14.82
C PRO A 10 -0.36 -7.81 13.50
N LEU A 11 0.12 -8.73 12.65
CA LEU A 11 0.68 -8.37 11.34
C LEU A 11 -0.41 -7.94 10.37
N ALA A 12 -1.58 -8.57 10.41
CA ALA A 12 -2.72 -8.15 9.61
C ALA A 12 -3.23 -6.77 10.04
N ALA A 13 -3.30 -6.50 11.35
CA ALA A 13 -3.63 -5.18 11.87
C ALA A 13 -2.63 -4.12 11.41
N LEU A 14 -1.33 -4.44 11.44
CA LEU A 14 -0.28 -3.57 10.91
C LEU A 14 -0.44 -3.31 9.39
N ALA A 15 -0.77 -4.34 8.62
CA ALA A 15 -1.02 -4.21 7.18
C ALA A 15 -2.18 -3.26 6.87
N ILE A 16 -3.29 -3.37 7.62
CA ILE A 16 -4.43 -2.45 7.49
C ILE A 16 -4.03 -1.03 7.91
N LEU A 17 -3.27 -0.88 9.00
CA LEU A 17 -2.79 0.42 9.44
C LEU A 17 -1.90 1.09 8.38
N ILE A 18 -1.02 0.34 7.73
CA ILE A 18 -0.23 0.84 6.59
C ILE A 18 -1.17 1.34 5.48
N GLY A 19 -2.19 0.56 5.13
CA GLY A 19 -3.21 0.95 4.17
C GLY A 19 -3.86 2.29 4.50
N VAL A 20 -4.33 2.45 5.74
CA VAL A 20 -4.96 3.69 6.22
C VAL A 20 -3.99 4.86 6.15
N VAL A 21 -2.77 4.70 6.65
CA VAL A 21 -1.77 5.78 6.71
C VAL A 21 -1.36 6.25 5.32
N VAL A 22 -1.13 5.33 4.38
CA VAL A 22 -0.75 5.70 3.01
C VAL A 22 -1.87 6.48 2.33
N ILE A 23 -3.12 6.00 2.40
CA ILE A 23 -4.26 6.70 1.80
C ILE A 23 -4.50 8.05 2.47
N ALA A 24 -4.39 8.13 3.79
CA ALA A 24 -4.49 9.39 4.51
C ALA A 24 -3.41 10.40 4.05
N ALA A 25 -2.17 9.95 3.86
CA ALA A 25 -1.08 10.78 3.38
C ALA A 25 -1.32 11.26 1.94
N CYS A 26 -1.73 10.36 1.04
CA CYS A 26 -2.08 10.69 -0.34
C CYS A 26 -3.22 11.71 -0.41
N ASN A 27 -4.29 11.49 0.35
CA ASN A 27 -5.43 12.41 0.44
C ASN A 27 -5.02 13.77 1.01
N ALA A 28 -4.15 13.81 2.02
CA ALA A 28 -3.64 15.06 2.58
C ALA A 28 -2.82 15.88 1.57
N VAL A 29 -2.01 15.22 0.75
CA VAL A 29 -1.22 15.88 -0.31
C VAL A 29 -2.13 16.49 -1.37
N VAL A 30 -3.13 15.76 -1.86
CA VAL A 30 -4.08 16.29 -2.86
C VAL A 30 -4.92 17.43 -2.25
N ALA A 31 -5.38 17.26 -1.02
CA ALA A 31 -6.16 18.26 -0.32
C ALA A 31 -5.41 19.59 -0.11
N ALA A 32 -4.08 19.56 0.02
CA ALA A 32 -3.28 20.78 0.13
C ALA A 32 -3.38 21.68 -1.12
N GLY A 33 -3.70 21.11 -2.29
CA GLY A 33 -3.90 21.83 -3.55
C GLY A 33 -5.36 22.11 -3.89
N SER A 34 -6.32 21.79 -3.01
CA SER A 34 -7.75 21.77 -3.34
C SER A 34 -8.62 22.56 -2.37
N PRO A 35 -9.68 23.24 -2.85
CA PRO A 35 -10.62 23.97 -1.99
C PRO A 35 -11.48 23.05 -1.10
N SER A 36 -11.56 21.75 -1.41
CA SER A 36 -12.42 20.78 -0.70
C SER A 36 -11.88 20.36 0.67
N GLY A 37 -10.59 20.61 0.95
CA GLY A 37 -9.91 20.14 2.15
C GLY A 37 -9.82 18.61 2.27
N VAL A 38 -9.20 18.11 3.34
CA VAL A 38 -8.88 16.66 3.49
C VAL A 38 -10.13 15.79 3.53
N ALA A 39 -11.21 16.25 4.17
CA ALA A 39 -12.45 15.48 4.31
C ALA A 39 -13.11 15.19 2.97
N GLY A 40 -12.97 16.07 1.97
CA GLY A 40 -13.55 15.89 0.64
C GLY A 40 -12.94 14.73 -0.16
N TYR A 41 -11.79 14.21 0.25
CA TYR A 41 -11.09 13.10 -0.40
C TYR A 41 -11.31 11.74 0.29
N TRP A 42 -12.08 11.72 1.38
CA TRP A 42 -12.56 10.49 2.01
C TRP A 42 -13.93 10.14 1.43
N ASP A 43 -13.91 9.39 0.33
CA ASP A 43 -15.10 8.93 -0.40
C ASP A 43 -15.45 7.46 -0.08
N GLU A 44 -16.54 6.97 -0.69
CA GLU A 44 -17.00 5.58 -0.64
C GLU A 44 -15.96 4.56 -1.15
N TYR A 45 -14.98 4.99 -1.96
CA TYR A 45 -13.90 4.15 -2.47
C TYR A 45 -12.69 4.09 -1.54
N SER A 46 -12.61 4.94 -0.51
CA SER A 46 -11.47 4.99 0.42
C SER A 46 -11.20 3.65 1.07
N ALA A 47 -12.23 2.90 1.47
CA ALA A 47 -12.08 1.58 2.05
C ALA A 47 -11.46 0.58 1.06
N ALA A 48 -11.88 0.61 -0.20
CA ALA A 48 -11.32 -0.24 -1.25
C ALA A 48 -9.86 0.11 -1.54
N ARG A 49 -9.52 1.41 -1.61
CA ARG A 49 -8.14 1.87 -1.78
C ARG A 49 -7.24 1.44 -0.61
N ILE A 50 -7.73 1.57 0.63
CA ILE A 50 -7.02 1.09 1.83
C ILE A 50 -6.73 -0.41 1.74
N LEU A 51 -7.73 -1.21 1.36
CA LEU A 51 -7.55 -2.66 1.20
C LEU A 51 -6.57 -3.00 0.08
N GLN A 52 -6.61 -2.27 -1.03
CA GLN A 52 -5.68 -2.45 -2.15
C GLN A 52 -4.24 -2.17 -1.74
N VAL A 53 -3.99 -1.08 -1.00
CA VAL A 53 -2.68 -0.78 -0.39
C VAL A 53 -2.26 -1.87 0.61
N ALA A 54 -3.18 -2.33 1.45
CA ALA A 54 -2.89 -3.29 2.50
C ALA A 54 -2.64 -4.71 1.96
N THR A 55 -3.18 -5.05 0.79
CA THR A 55 -3.14 -6.40 0.18
C THR A 55 -1.75 -7.05 0.18
N PRO A 56 -0.67 -6.43 -0.34
CA PRO A 56 0.66 -7.04 -0.31
C PRO A 56 1.17 -7.33 1.11
N PHE A 57 0.85 -6.48 2.08
CA PHE A 57 1.25 -6.67 3.48
C PHE A 57 0.40 -7.72 4.19
N LEU A 58 -0.89 -7.81 3.86
CA LEU A 58 -1.77 -8.89 4.31
C LEU A 58 -1.25 -10.23 3.81
N ALA A 59 -0.79 -10.31 2.56
CA ALA A 59 -0.15 -11.51 2.02
C ALA A 59 1.11 -11.87 2.83
N TYR A 60 1.98 -10.92 3.18
CA TYR A 60 3.12 -11.19 4.07
C TYR A 60 2.71 -11.66 5.45
N ALA A 61 1.68 -11.06 6.04
CA ALA A 61 1.14 -11.47 7.32
C ALA A 61 0.65 -12.93 7.28
N ILE A 62 -0.14 -13.28 6.27
CA ILE A 62 -0.70 -14.64 6.06
C ILE A 62 0.42 -15.66 5.84
N LEU A 63 1.44 -15.30 5.04
CA LEU A 63 2.61 -16.15 4.80
C LEU A 63 3.59 -16.20 5.97
N GLY A 64 3.34 -15.46 7.05
CA GLY A 64 4.18 -15.45 8.26
C GLY A 64 5.53 -14.77 8.06
N ILE A 65 5.69 -13.92 7.04
CA ILE A 65 6.93 -13.19 6.76
C ILE A 65 7.10 -12.09 7.80
N ARG A 66 8.06 -12.25 8.72
CA ARG A 66 8.33 -11.34 9.84
C ARG A 66 9.59 -10.50 9.69
N LYS A 67 10.45 -10.85 8.72
CA LYS A 67 11.69 -10.11 8.46
C LYS A 67 11.33 -8.67 8.06
N ARG A 68 12.05 -7.69 8.60
CA ARG A 68 11.76 -6.26 8.35
C ARG A 68 12.01 -5.85 6.91
N GLY A 69 13.02 -6.45 6.26
CA GLY A 69 13.44 -6.10 4.89
C GLY A 69 12.29 -6.07 3.88
N PRO A 70 11.56 -7.18 3.68
CA PRO A 70 10.43 -7.23 2.75
C PRO A 70 9.34 -6.20 3.03
N TRP A 71 9.03 -5.96 4.30
CA TRP A 71 8.02 -4.97 4.71
C TRP A 71 8.47 -3.54 4.36
N LEU A 72 9.73 -3.20 4.60
CA LEU A 72 10.27 -1.89 4.28
C LEU A 72 10.36 -1.66 2.77
N VAL A 73 10.82 -2.65 2.00
CA VAL A 73 10.90 -2.55 0.54
C VAL A 73 9.50 -2.43 -0.06
N ALA A 74 8.54 -3.25 0.38
CA ALA A 74 7.16 -3.13 -0.05
C ALA A 74 6.55 -1.77 0.32
N LEU A 75 6.82 -1.24 1.51
CA LEU A 75 6.37 0.10 1.91
C LEU A 75 6.94 1.19 1.01
N ALA A 76 8.24 1.14 0.70
CA ALA A 76 8.86 2.10 -0.21
C ALA A 76 8.25 2.04 -1.62
N LEU A 77 8.06 0.83 -2.16
CA LEU A 77 7.41 0.63 -3.46
C LEU A 77 5.95 1.11 -3.45
N THR A 78 5.25 0.90 -2.34
CA THR A 78 3.87 1.34 -2.15
C THR A 78 3.79 2.86 -2.18
N LEU A 79 4.62 3.54 -1.39
CA LEU A 79 4.66 5.01 -1.35
C LEU A 79 5.03 5.59 -2.71
N ALA A 80 6.01 5.02 -3.41
CA ALA A 80 6.40 5.46 -4.74
C ALA A 80 5.26 5.28 -5.76
N ALA A 81 4.63 4.11 -5.80
CA ALA A 81 3.58 3.80 -6.77
C ALA A 81 2.31 4.62 -6.53
N TRP A 82 1.84 4.71 -5.28
CA TRP A 82 0.65 5.49 -4.93
C TRP A 82 0.91 6.99 -5.02
N GLY A 83 2.13 7.44 -4.69
CA GLY A 83 2.56 8.81 -4.94
C GLY A 83 2.46 9.17 -6.43
N LEU A 84 2.95 8.31 -7.32
CA LEU A 84 2.85 8.52 -8.78
C LEU A 84 1.40 8.54 -9.28
N ILE A 85 0.52 7.70 -8.73
CA ILE A 85 -0.91 7.70 -9.10
C ILE A 85 -1.62 9.00 -8.66
N TYR A 86 -1.27 9.52 -7.48
CA TYR A 86 -1.94 10.69 -6.89
C TYR A 86 -1.33 12.03 -7.32
N LEU A 87 -0.09 12.03 -7.83
CA LEU A 87 0.59 13.26 -8.25
C LEU A 87 -0.16 14.05 -9.33
N PRO A 88 -0.75 13.43 -10.38
CA PRO A 88 -1.54 14.16 -11.38
C PRO A 88 -2.77 14.84 -10.77
N GLU A 89 -3.47 14.17 -9.86
CA GLU A 89 -4.64 14.74 -9.18
C GLU A 89 -4.24 15.89 -8.25
N ALA A 90 -3.07 15.81 -7.60
CA ALA A 90 -2.53 16.92 -6.81
C ALA A 90 -2.12 18.11 -7.68
N ALA A 91 -1.61 17.88 -8.90
CA ALA A 91 -1.15 18.92 -9.81
C ALA A 91 -2.31 19.60 -10.56
N THR A 92 -3.32 18.83 -10.97
CA THR A 92 -4.50 19.31 -11.71
C THR A 92 -5.76 18.62 -11.19
N PRO A 93 -6.35 19.11 -10.08
CA PRO A 93 -7.53 18.51 -9.47
C PRO A 93 -8.71 18.44 -10.45
N GLY A 94 -9.38 17.28 -10.54
CA GLY A 94 -10.54 17.08 -11.41
C GLY A 94 -10.22 16.84 -12.88
N GLY A 95 -8.96 16.59 -13.25
CA GLY A 95 -8.51 16.30 -14.61
C GLY A 95 -9.07 15.00 -15.24
N GLY A 96 -9.82 14.20 -14.46
CA GLY A 96 -10.36 12.91 -14.87
C GLY A 96 -9.41 11.76 -14.58
N VAL A 97 -9.98 10.58 -14.34
CA VAL A 97 -9.20 9.35 -14.09
C VAL A 97 -8.60 8.84 -15.40
N ASP A 98 -7.28 8.78 -15.47
CA ASP A 98 -6.59 8.07 -16.55
C ASP A 98 -6.82 6.56 -16.39
N ILE A 99 -7.42 5.95 -17.40
CA ILE A 99 -7.69 4.51 -17.45
C ILE A 99 -6.37 3.71 -17.30
N GLY A 100 -5.25 4.24 -17.81
CA GLY A 100 -3.94 3.62 -17.66
C GLY A 100 -3.51 3.49 -16.20
N TRP A 101 -3.74 4.52 -15.37
CA TRP A 101 -3.46 4.47 -13.94
C TRP A 101 -4.39 3.50 -13.20
N ALA A 102 -5.65 3.39 -13.63
CA ALA A 102 -6.59 2.42 -13.07
C ALA A 102 -6.12 0.98 -13.30
N PHE A 103 -5.72 0.61 -14.53
CA PHE A 103 -5.17 -0.72 -14.81
C PHE A 103 -3.87 -1.00 -14.05
N LEU A 104 -2.96 -0.02 -13.99
CA LEU A 104 -1.72 -0.17 -13.24
C LEU A 104 -2.00 -0.44 -11.77
N SER A 105 -2.96 0.28 -11.17
CA SER A 105 -3.33 0.11 -9.75
C SER A 105 -3.77 -1.32 -9.41
N ILE A 106 -4.43 -2.02 -10.34
CA ILE A 106 -4.87 -3.41 -10.16
C ILE A 106 -3.67 -4.35 -10.06
N LEU A 107 -2.59 -4.09 -10.82
CA LEU A 107 -1.38 -4.91 -10.84
C LEU A 107 -0.39 -4.54 -9.72
N LEU A 108 -0.48 -3.33 -9.16
CA LEU A 108 0.43 -2.85 -8.13
C LEU A 108 0.58 -3.79 -6.92
N PRO A 109 -0.49 -4.38 -6.34
CA PRO A 109 -0.34 -5.31 -5.23
C PRO A 109 0.62 -6.46 -5.53
N ILE A 110 0.58 -7.00 -6.76
CA ILE A 110 1.45 -8.10 -7.19
C ILE A 110 2.89 -7.60 -7.30
N LEU A 111 3.12 -6.46 -7.96
CA LEU A 111 4.46 -5.90 -8.14
C LEU A 111 5.12 -5.52 -6.79
N ILE A 112 4.34 -4.93 -5.88
CA ILE A 112 4.81 -4.55 -4.54
C ILE A 112 5.16 -5.79 -3.71
N PHE A 113 4.29 -6.81 -3.75
CA PHE A 113 4.53 -8.08 -3.08
C PHE A 113 5.77 -8.78 -3.63
N SER A 114 5.90 -8.90 -4.95
CA SER A 114 7.06 -9.53 -5.58
C SER A 114 8.34 -8.74 -5.27
N GLY A 115 8.31 -7.41 -5.36
CA GLY A 115 9.46 -6.54 -5.07
C GLY A 115 9.95 -6.66 -3.63
N GLY A 116 9.05 -6.75 -2.65
CA GLY A 116 9.46 -6.97 -1.26
C GLY A 116 9.96 -8.39 -1.01
N LEU A 117 9.45 -9.42 -1.70
CA LEU A 117 10.02 -10.77 -1.62
C LEU A 117 11.47 -10.84 -2.14
N LEU A 118 11.84 -10.04 -3.15
CA LEU A 118 13.23 -9.98 -3.62
C LEU A 118 14.21 -9.55 -2.52
N ALA A 119 13.74 -8.83 -1.50
CA ALA A 119 14.54 -8.48 -0.33
C ALA A 119 14.94 -9.68 0.55
N LEU A 120 14.34 -10.86 0.32
CA LEU A 120 14.72 -12.12 0.98
C LEU A 120 15.85 -12.86 0.26
N ILE A 121 16.14 -12.51 -1.00
CA ILE A 121 17.18 -13.20 -1.80
C ILE A 121 18.56 -13.14 -1.11
N PRO A 122 19.03 -12.00 -0.57
CA PRO A 122 20.33 -11.94 0.08
C PRO A 122 20.46 -12.93 1.25
N ASP A 123 19.38 -13.13 2.01
CA ASP A 123 19.37 -14.08 3.13
C ASP A 123 19.35 -15.53 2.62
N ALA A 124 18.56 -15.81 1.56
CA ALA A 124 18.51 -17.13 0.94
C ALA A 124 19.86 -17.56 0.35
N VAL A 125 20.66 -16.61 -0.15
CA VAL A 125 22.02 -16.85 -0.66
C VAL A 125 23.03 -17.10 0.48
N ARG A 126 22.78 -16.52 1.67
CA ARG A 126 23.66 -16.67 2.85
C ARG A 126 23.41 -17.94 3.66
N GLY A 127 22.29 -18.63 3.43
CA GLY A 127 21.95 -19.89 4.12
C GLY A 127 21.38 -19.71 5.53
N ASP A 128 20.86 -18.51 5.85
CA ASP A 128 20.27 -18.15 7.15
C ASP A 128 18.73 -18.30 7.20
#